data_AF-A0A8J4UZ19-F1
#
_entry.id   AF-A0A8J4UZ19-F1
#
_cell.length_a   1.000
_cell.length_b   1.000
_cell.length_c   1.000
_cell.angle_alpha   90.00
_cell.angle_beta   90.00
_cell.angle_gamma   90.00
#
_symmetry.space_group_name_H-M   'P 1'
#
loop_
_entity.id
_entity.type
_entity.pdbx_description
1 polymer ?
#
loop_
_entity_poly.entity_id
_entity_poly.type
_entity_poly.pdbx_seq_one_letter_code
_entity_poly.pdbx_strand_id
1 'polypeptide(L)'
;MNIITILLVTVLVATIGCNADYLEYRKVHLVDQTPPFESSGNVNLLFRGNEPKISVNGTDQFAYEELINCMVNNSLSLGVKFPPQFYLFDIKLIYNHTSELPDIDLEKTYFEANPSIGQFNTNITMGDLSDPHFIPSFERLKWAINLTEWQKDDLPARMELYRNILYTEMDLPVVLYIHCECGCDRTGEVFASYVMKYLGWSFKKAIEWDYQIAGRIILPQHQFAANWYCYWLEFVEKMDIDCSS
;
A
#
# COMPACT_ATOMS: atom_id res chain seq x y z
N MET A 1 -41.60 10.04 -44.06
CA MET A 1 -41.78 8.79 -43.29
C MET A 1 -40.86 7.75 -43.92
N ASN A 2 -39.80 7.22 -43.32
CA ASN A 2 -39.35 7.06 -41.91
C ASN A 2 -37.80 7.12 -41.93
N ILE A 3 -37.09 7.91 -41.12
CA ILE A 3 -36.67 7.69 -39.71
C ILE A 3 -36.30 6.23 -39.40
N ILE A 4 -35.03 5.87 -39.57
CA ILE A 4 -34.37 4.71 -38.93
C ILE A 4 -32.91 5.11 -38.61
N THR A 5 -32.67 5.71 -37.44
CA THR A 5 -32.04 5.11 -36.24
C THR A 5 -30.51 5.10 -36.30
N ILE A 6 -29.92 6.22 -35.86
CA ILE A 6 -28.50 6.32 -35.48
C ILE A 6 -28.35 5.65 -34.11
N LEU A 7 -27.59 4.55 -34.06
CA LEU A 7 -27.24 3.87 -32.82
C LEU A 7 -26.07 4.63 -32.15
N LEU A 8 -26.40 5.63 -31.32
CA LEU A 8 -25.44 6.24 -30.41
C LEU A 8 -25.25 5.27 -29.23
N VAL A 9 -24.18 4.47 -29.27
CA VAL A 9 -23.71 3.74 -28.10
C VAL A 9 -22.93 4.74 -27.24
N THR A 10 -23.64 5.45 -26.39
CA THR A 10 -23.04 6.17 -25.26
C THR A 10 -22.57 5.14 -24.26
N VAL A 11 -21.28 4.78 -24.32
CA VAL A 11 -20.60 4.11 -23.22
C VAL A 11 -20.54 5.13 -22.09
N LEU A 12 -21.55 5.11 -21.22
CA LEU A 12 -21.50 5.78 -19.93
C LEU A 12 -20.50 4.98 -19.09
N VAL A 13 -19.21 5.29 -19.24
CA VAL A 13 -18.22 4.93 -18.24
C VAL A 13 -18.63 5.74 -17.02
N ALA A 14 -19.36 5.12 -16.11
CA ALA A 14 -19.49 5.62 -14.76
C ALA A 14 -18.07 5.61 -14.20
N THR A 15 -17.37 6.74 -14.33
CA THR A 15 -16.18 7.03 -13.56
C THR A 15 -16.66 7.10 -12.12
N ILE A 16 -16.69 5.95 -11.46
CA ILE A 16 -16.65 5.86 -10.01
C ILE A 16 -15.24 6.35 -9.65
N GLY A 17 -15.07 7.68 -9.73
CA GLY A 17 -13.89 8.37 -9.25
C GLY A 17 -13.80 8.05 -7.77
N CYS A 18 -12.74 7.36 -7.39
CA CYS A 18 -12.42 7.12 -6.00
C CYS A 18 -11.91 8.46 -5.45
N ASN A 19 -12.84 9.37 -5.13
CA ASN A 19 -12.58 10.70 -4.59
C ASN A 19 -12.17 10.57 -3.12
N ALA A 20 -10.99 10.03 -2.90
CA ALA A 20 -10.37 10.01 -1.60
C ALA A 20 -9.18 10.96 -1.61
N ASP A 21 -9.44 12.22 -1.94
CA ASP A 21 -8.44 13.29 -1.89
C ASP A 21 -8.02 13.57 -0.42
N TYR A 22 -8.80 13.09 0.55
CA TYR A 22 -8.61 13.36 1.98
C TYR A 22 -8.59 12.09 2.81
N LEU A 23 -7.95 12.16 3.97
CA LEU A 23 -7.77 11.04 4.89
C LEU A 23 -9.12 10.40 5.25
N GLU A 24 -9.22 9.08 5.02
CA GLU A 24 -10.40 8.29 5.35
C GLU A 24 -10.08 7.31 6.47
N TYR A 25 -10.76 7.46 7.61
CA TYR A 25 -10.60 6.58 8.77
C TYR A 25 -10.69 5.08 8.41
N ARG A 26 -11.64 4.72 7.53
CA ARG A 26 -11.88 3.32 7.12
C ARG A 26 -10.71 2.71 6.34
N LYS A 27 -9.76 3.50 5.86
CA LYS A 27 -8.63 3.04 5.05
C LYS A 27 -7.35 2.86 5.86
N VAL A 28 -7.27 3.47 7.04
CA VAL A 28 -6.12 3.31 7.94
C VAL A 28 -6.25 2.01 8.71
N HIS A 29 -5.32 1.07 8.50
CA HIS A 29 -5.32 -0.24 9.15
C HIS A 29 -3.95 -0.63 9.65
N LEU A 30 -3.89 -1.11 10.90
CA LEU A 30 -2.75 -1.84 11.42
C LEU A 30 -2.67 -3.16 10.66
N VAL A 31 -1.49 -3.43 10.09
CA VAL A 31 -1.21 -4.62 9.28
C VAL A 31 -0.35 -5.59 10.05
N ASP A 32 0.70 -5.10 10.69
CA ASP A 32 1.66 -5.93 11.42
C ASP A 32 2.28 -5.18 12.61
N GLN A 33 2.89 -5.93 13.52
CA GLN A 33 3.64 -5.42 14.67
C GLN A 33 4.83 -6.32 14.99
N THR A 34 5.87 -5.75 15.59
CA THR A 34 6.96 -6.56 16.16
C THR A 34 6.54 -7.18 17.49
N PRO A 35 7.19 -8.27 17.93
CA PRO A 35 7.28 -8.52 19.36
C PRO A 35 7.99 -7.34 20.06
N PRO A 36 7.78 -7.16 21.38
CA PRO A 36 8.58 -6.20 22.15
C PRO A 36 10.07 -6.51 22.03
N PHE A 37 10.88 -5.51 21.70
CA PHE A 37 12.34 -5.68 21.67
C PHE A 37 12.90 -5.93 23.08
N GLU A 38 13.89 -6.81 23.19
CA GLU A 38 14.46 -7.19 24.50
C GLU A 38 15.13 -6.01 25.23
N SER A 39 15.72 -5.06 24.48
CA SER A 39 16.48 -3.93 25.02
C SER A 39 15.59 -2.83 25.59
N SER A 40 14.63 -2.36 24.77
CA SER A 40 13.78 -1.21 25.10
C SER A 40 12.38 -1.58 25.56
N GLY A 41 11.91 -2.78 25.23
CA GLY A 41 10.48 -3.15 25.34
C GLY A 41 9.59 -2.45 24.30
N ASN A 42 10.17 -1.72 23.33
CA ASN A 42 9.43 -1.04 22.29
C ASN A 42 8.74 -2.05 21.36
N VAL A 43 7.59 -1.66 20.82
CA VAL A 43 6.86 -2.41 19.79
C VAL A 43 6.69 -1.49 18.60
N ASN A 44 7.18 -1.91 17.45
CA ASN A 44 6.99 -1.17 16.20
C ASN A 44 5.71 -1.64 15.51
N LEU A 45 5.04 -0.72 14.80
CA LEU A 45 3.75 -0.94 14.17
C LEU A 45 3.82 -0.60 12.68
N LEU A 46 3.21 -1.42 11.83
CA LEU A 46 3.06 -1.18 10.39
C LEU A 46 1.59 -0.92 10.07
N PHE A 47 1.33 0.23 9.45
CA PHE A 47 0.03 0.65 8.99
C PHE A 47 0.01 0.86 7.48
N ARG A 48 -1.17 0.63 6.92
CA ARG A 48 -1.55 1.07 5.58
C ARG A 48 -2.58 2.17 5.65
N GLY A 49 -2.71 2.96 4.60
CA GLY A 49 -3.87 3.82 4.42
C GLY A 49 -3.87 4.65 3.16
N ASN A 50 -4.63 5.74 3.17
CA ASN A 50 -4.69 6.72 2.10
C ASN A 50 -3.99 8.03 2.48
N GLU A 51 -4.02 9.01 1.58
CA GLU A 51 -3.39 10.31 1.80
C GLU A 51 -3.75 10.93 3.16
N PRO A 52 -2.77 11.23 4.03
CA PRO A 52 -2.99 11.94 5.30
C PRO A 52 -3.16 13.44 5.03
N LYS A 53 -4.21 13.81 4.31
CA LYS A 53 -4.51 15.18 3.89
C LYS A 53 -5.90 15.60 4.35
N ILE A 54 -6.03 16.86 4.76
CA ILE A 54 -7.30 17.53 5.08
C ILE A 54 -7.37 18.89 4.41
N SER A 55 -8.57 19.42 4.19
CA SER A 55 -8.76 20.79 3.72
C SER A 55 -9.14 21.71 4.88
N VAL A 56 -8.31 22.72 5.13
CA VAL A 56 -8.56 23.77 6.12
C VAL A 56 -8.71 25.08 5.39
N ASN A 57 -9.93 25.64 5.41
CA ASN A 57 -10.27 26.88 4.71
C ASN A 57 -9.93 26.87 3.20
N GLY A 58 -10.09 25.71 2.56
CA GLY A 58 -9.80 25.53 1.13
C GLY A 58 -8.31 25.40 0.79
N THR A 59 -7.45 25.21 1.80
CA THR A 59 -6.03 24.88 1.62
C THR A 59 -5.77 23.49 2.17
N ASP A 60 -5.08 22.67 1.38
CA ASP A 60 -4.69 21.33 1.81
C ASP A 60 -3.57 21.39 2.85
N GLN A 61 -3.71 20.59 3.89
CA GLN A 61 -2.75 20.46 4.99
C GLN A 61 -2.50 18.99 5.30
N PHE A 62 -1.28 18.68 5.73
CA PHE A 62 -0.94 17.36 6.23
C PHE A 62 -1.66 17.11 7.56
N ALA A 63 -2.40 16.02 7.63
CA ALA A 63 -3.35 15.68 8.68
C ALA A 63 -2.71 14.81 9.77
N TYR A 64 -1.60 15.26 10.36
CA TYR A 64 -0.81 14.45 11.30
C TYR A 64 -1.62 13.97 12.51
N GLU A 65 -2.37 14.87 13.15
CA GLU A 65 -3.16 14.54 14.35
C GLU A 65 -4.33 13.61 14.00
N GLU A 66 -5.01 13.84 12.90
CA GLU A 66 -6.07 12.98 12.39
C GLU A 66 -5.55 11.59 12.02
N LEU A 67 -4.37 11.50 11.40
CA LEU A 67 -3.70 10.24 11.08
C LEU A 67 -3.39 9.45 12.35
N ILE A 68 -2.80 10.09 13.37
CA ILE A 68 -2.52 9.45 14.66
C ILE A 68 -3.81 8.96 15.30
N ASN A 69 -4.86 9.77 15.31
CA ASN A 69 -6.16 9.37 15.85
C ASN A 69 -6.72 8.14 15.11
N CYS A 70 -6.55 8.06 13.78
CA CYS A 70 -6.91 6.86 13.01
C CYS A 70 -6.11 5.64 13.46
N MET A 71 -4.79 5.75 13.55
CA MET A 71 -3.90 4.65 13.92
C MET A 71 -4.12 4.16 15.35
N VAL A 72 -4.33 5.09 16.31
CA VAL A 72 -4.64 4.77 17.71
C VAL A 72 -5.94 3.97 17.79
N ASN A 73 -7.02 4.47 17.20
CA ASN A 73 -8.31 3.79 17.26
C ASN A 73 -8.30 2.45 16.53
N ASN A 74 -7.63 2.36 15.38
CA ASN A 74 -7.49 1.11 14.66
C ASN A 74 -6.71 0.06 15.49
N SER A 75 -5.59 0.45 16.09
CA SER A 75 -4.80 -0.44 16.97
C SER A 75 -5.62 -0.93 18.16
N LEU A 76 -6.33 -0.01 18.83
CA LEU A 76 -7.15 -0.34 19.99
C LEU A 76 -8.27 -1.33 19.63
N SER A 77 -8.86 -1.20 18.43
CA SER A 77 -9.89 -2.14 17.96
C SER A 77 -9.38 -3.58 17.80
N LEU A 78 -8.06 -3.75 17.66
CA LEU A 78 -7.37 -5.04 17.56
C LEU A 78 -6.72 -5.48 18.90
N GLY A 79 -6.94 -4.73 19.98
CA GLY A 79 -6.31 -4.98 21.28
C GLY A 79 -4.82 -4.64 21.32
N VAL A 80 -4.31 -3.88 20.34
CA VAL A 80 -2.92 -3.44 20.28
C VAL A 80 -2.81 -2.05 20.89
N LYS A 81 -1.87 -1.90 21.84
CA LYS A 81 -1.60 -0.61 22.48
C LYS A 81 -0.73 0.24 21.56
N PHE A 82 -1.25 1.39 21.12
CA PHE A 82 -0.47 2.37 20.39
C PHE A 82 0.57 3.05 21.31
N PRO A 83 1.84 3.19 20.90
CA PRO A 83 2.87 3.80 21.72
C PRO A 83 2.59 5.30 21.95
N PRO A 84 2.73 5.83 23.18
CA PRO A 84 2.47 7.24 23.47
C PRO A 84 3.54 8.19 22.92
N GLN A 85 4.73 7.66 22.59
CA GLN A 85 5.82 8.35 21.91
C GLN A 85 6.36 7.39 20.85
N PHE A 86 6.62 7.90 19.66
CA PHE A 86 7.06 7.10 18.52
C PHE A 86 7.73 8.00 17.48
N TYR A 87 8.36 7.38 16.50
CA TYR A 87 8.90 8.03 15.32
C TYR A 87 8.15 7.52 14.07
N LEU A 88 7.54 8.44 13.32
CA LEU A 88 6.74 8.10 12.13
C LEU A 88 7.63 7.97 10.89
N PHE A 89 7.62 6.81 10.25
CA PHE A 89 8.10 6.67 8.88
C PHE A 89 6.89 6.77 7.96
N ASP A 90 6.79 7.86 7.22
CA ASP A 90 5.75 8.06 6.23
C ASP A 90 6.29 7.74 4.83
N ILE A 91 5.66 6.81 4.13
CA ILE A 91 6.09 6.35 2.81
C ILE A 91 4.92 6.43 1.82
N LYS A 92 5.02 7.40 0.90
CA LYS A 92 4.06 7.58 -0.19
C LYS A 92 4.47 6.77 -1.42
N LEU A 93 3.55 5.93 -1.90
CA LEU A 93 3.66 5.17 -3.13
C LEU A 93 3.18 6.01 -4.31
N ILE A 94 4.05 6.26 -5.29
CA ILE A 94 3.82 7.21 -6.38
C ILE A 94 3.94 6.54 -7.76
N TYR A 95 3.31 7.11 -8.79
CA TYR A 95 3.57 6.74 -10.19
C TYR A 95 4.72 7.56 -10.81
N ASN A 96 5.31 8.48 -10.04
CA ASN A 96 6.27 9.47 -10.53
C ASN A 96 5.65 10.41 -11.58
N HIS A 97 4.37 10.76 -11.41
CA HIS A 97 3.68 11.71 -12.27
C HIS A 97 3.69 13.12 -11.66
N THR A 98 3.76 14.16 -12.49
CA THR A 98 3.85 15.55 -12.02
C THR A 98 2.62 16.02 -11.24
N SER A 99 1.47 15.38 -11.44
CA SER A 99 0.25 15.67 -10.68
C SER A 99 0.34 15.29 -9.20
N GLU A 100 1.28 14.42 -8.83
CA GLU A 100 1.47 13.97 -7.44
C GLU A 100 2.41 14.90 -6.66
N LEU A 101 3.11 15.82 -7.35
CA LEU A 101 4.08 16.74 -6.74
C LEU A 101 3.48 17.60 -5.62
N PRO A 102 2.26 18.18 -5.75
CA PRO A 102 1.69 18.97 -4.66
C PRO A 102 1.54 18.19 -3.36
N ASP A 103 1.13 16.92 -3.45
CA ASP A 103 0.96 16.07 -2.27
C ASP A 103 2.32 15.60 -1.70
N ILE A 104 3.27 15.26 -2.58
CA ILE A 104 4.66 14.95 -2.17
C ILE A 104 5.28 16.14 -1.43
N ASP A 105 5.12 17.35 -1.96
CA ASP A 105 5.67 18.57 -1.36
C ASP A 105 4.99 18.90 -0.03
N LEU A 106 3.70 18.60 0.11
CA LEU A 106 2.94 18.79 1.35
C LEU A 106 3.53 17.96 2.50
N GLU A 107 3.65 16.65 2.30
CA GLU A 107 4.18 15.72 3.31
C GLU A 107 5.67 16.00 3.59
N LYS A 108 6.46 16.16 2.53
CA LYS A 108 7.90 16.48 2.63
C LYS A 108 8.14 17.74 3.45
N THR A 109 7.42 18.83 3.14
CA THR A 109 7.57 20.10 3.86
C THR A 109 7.20 19.94 5.33
N TYR A 110 6.17 19.16 5.65
CA TYR A 110 5.77 18.90 7.03
C TYR A 110 6.88 18.20 7.82
N PHE A 111 7.46 17.12 7.30
CA PHE A 111 8.51 16.39 8.02
C PHE A 111 9.87 17.10 8.02
N GLU A 112 10.20 17.88 6.99
CA GLU A 112 11.38 18.75 7.01
C GLU A 112 11.27 19.83 8.11
N ALA A 113 10.06 20.32 8.38
CA ALA A 113 9.80 21.24 9.48
C ALA A 113 9.72 20.55 10.85
N ASN A 114 9.46 19.23 10.90
CA ASN A 114 9.26 18.46 12.13
C ASN A 114 10.12 17.16 12.18
N PRO A 115 11.46 17.24 12.06
CA PRO A 115 12.30 16.04 11.92
C PRO A 115 12.38 15.19 13.19
N SER A 116 11.95 15.69 14.35
CA SER A 116 11.98 14.93 15.60
C SER A 116 10.82 13.94 15.76
N ILE A 117 9.76 14.06 14.96
CA ILE A 117 8.54 13.23 15.10
C ILE A 117 8.35 12.24 13.93
N GLY A 118 9.19 12.33 12.90
CA GLY A 118 9.17 11.40 11.79
C GLY A 118 9.95 11.85 10.58
N GLN A 119 9.77 11.12 9.48
CA GLN A 119 10.36 11.41 8.18
C GLN A 119 9.46 10.93 7.04
N PHE A 120 9.64 11.54 5.87
CA PHE A 120 8.91 11.23 4.65
C PHE A 120 9.83 10.62 3.59
N ASN A 121 9.34 9.60 2.90
CA ASN A 121 9.99 8.97 1.75
C ASN A 121 8.96 8.66 0.66
N THR A 122 9.45 8.39 -0.55
CA THR A 122 8.61 7.93 -1.65
C THR A 122 9.10 6.61 -2.23
N ASN A 123 8.19 5.81 -2.76
CA ASN A 123 8.51 4.64 -3.57
C ASN A 123 7.68 4.64 -4.86
N ILE A 124 8.34 4.46 -6.00
CA ILE A 124 7.65 4.33 -7.29
C ILE A 124 6.99 2.95 -7.37
N THR A 125 5.67 2.91 -7.58
CA THR A 125 4.85 1.69 -7.67
C THR A 125 3.92 1.79 -8.88
N MET A 126 4.17 1.03 -9.92
CA MET A 126 3.54 1.16 -11.24
C MET A 126 2.52 0.06 -11.54
N GLY A 127 2.66 -1.11 -10.90
CA GLY A 127 2.00 -2.34 -11.29
C GLY A 127 2.62 -2.97 -12.54
N ASP A 128 2.10 -4.14 -12.90
CA ASP A 128 2.54 -4.92 -14.06
C ASP A 128 1.44 -5.02 -15.12
N LEU A 129 1.82 -4.96 -16.39
CA LEU A 129 0.86 -4.91 -17.50
C LEU A 129 0.28 -6.27 -17.91
N SER A 130 0.85 -7.37 -17.41
CA SER A 130 0.54 -8.72 -17.88
C SER A 130 -0.02 -9.58 -16.76
N ASP A 131 -1.21 -10.13 -16.96
CA ASP A 131 -1.77 -11.13 -16.07
C ASP A 131 -0.97 -12.45 -16.19
N PRO A 132 -0.37 -12.96 -15.10
CA PRO A 132 0.36 -14.23 -15.15
C PRO A 132 -0.50 -15.41 -15.58
N HIS A 133 -1.83 -15.36 -15.44
CA HIS A 133 -2.71 -16.45 -15.87
C HIS A 133 -2.84 -16.59 -17.39
N PHE A 134 -2.52 -15.54 -18.15
CA PHE A 134 -2.46 -15.61 -19.61
C PHE A 134 -1.10 -16.09 -20.12
N ILE A 135 -0.12 -16.29 -19.24
CA ILE A 135 1.21 -16.77 -19.58
C ILE A 135 1.28 -18.30 -19.36
N PRO A 136 1.72 -19.09 -20.36
CA PRO A 136 1.90 -20.53 -20.19
C PRO A 136 2.78 -20.86 -18.98
N SER A 137 2.44 -21.92 -18.24
CA SER A 137 3.07 -22.25 -16.95
C SER A 137 4.61 -22.29 -16.97
N PHE A 138 5.20 -22.82 -18.05
CA PHE A 138 6.65 -22.86 -18.21
C PHE A 138 7.29 -21.48 -18.38
N GLU A 139 6.65 -20.57 -19.11
CA GLU A 139 7.15 -19.19 -19.26
C GLU A 139 6.89 -18.37 -17.99
N ARG A 140 5.74 -18.58 -17.34
CA ARG A 140 5.41 -17.96 -16.05
C ARG A 140 6.43 -18.30 -14.98
N LEU A 141 6.89 -19.56 -14.91
CA LEU A 141 7.96 -19.97 -14.01
C LEU A 141 9.25 -19.18 -14.27
N LYS A 142 9.67 -19.04 -15.54
CA LYS A 142 10.89 -18.28 -15.88
C LYS A 142 10.78 -16.81 -15.49
N TRP A 143 9.64 -16.19 -15.79
CA TRP A 143 9.39 -14.78 -15.49
C TRP A 143 9.36 -14.56 -13.99
N ALA A 144 8.68 -15.42 -13.25
CA ALA A 144 8.64 -15.38 -11.80
C ALA A 144 10.03 -15.56 -11.19
N ILE A 145 10.85 -16.52 -11.65
CA ILE A 145 12.22 -16.69 -11.12
C ILE A 145 13.09 -15.44 -11.33
N ASN A 146 12.91 -14.76 -12.46
CA ASN A 146 13.68 -13.56 -12.80
C ASN A 146 12.95 -12.26 -12.44
N LEU A 147 11.93 -12.28 -11.56
CA LEU A 147 11.09 -11.12 -11.24
C LEU A 147 11.90 -9.85 -10.95
N THR A 148 12.96 -9.98 -10.15
CA THR A 148 13.85 -8.88 -9.73
C THR A 148 14.59 -8.20 -10.89
N GLU A 149 14.69 -8.85 -12.05
CA GLU A 149 15.39 -8.29 -13.21
C GLU A 149 14.49 -7.37 -14.05
N TRP A 150 13.17 -7.58 -14.03
CA TRP A 150 12.26 -6.93 -14.96
C TRP A 150 11.12 -6.15 -14.30
N GLN A 151 10.62 -6.58 -13.14
CA GLN A 151 9.55 -5.88 -12.44
C GLN A 151 10.05 -4.52 -11.94
N LYS A 152 9.37 -3.45 -12.34
CA LYS A 152 9.79 -2.08 -11.99
C LYS A 152 9.60 -1.73 -10.52
N ASP A 153 8.67 -2.41 -9.87
CA ASP A 153 8.33 -2.17 -8.48
C ASP A 153 9.26 -2.91 -7.51
N ASP A 154 10.09 -3.83 -7.99
CA ASP A 154 11.08 -4.57 -7.19
C ASP A 154 10.51 -5.03 -5.84
N LEU A 155 9.33 -5.67 -5.90
CA LEU A 155 8.60 -6.09 -4.70
C LEU A 155 9.44 -6.98 -3.77
N PRO A 156 10.32 -7.89 -4.25
CA PRO A 156 11.24 -8.62 -3.38
C PRO A 156 12.06 -7.73 -2.46
N ALA A 157 12.82 -6.77 -3.02
CA ALA A 157 13.65 -5.88 -2.21
C ALA A 157 12.80 -4.91 -1.37
N ARG A 158 11.65 -4.48 -1.89
CA ARG A 158 10.76 -3.55 -1.20
C ARG A 158 10.13 -4.15 0.05
N MET A 159 9.67 -5.39 -0.02
CA MET A 159 9.11 -6.08 1.14
C MET A 159 10.18 -6.32 2.21
N GLU A 160 11.42 -6.60 1.82
CA GLU A 160 12.55 -6.69 2.75
C GLU A 160 12.88 -5.34 3.39
N LEU A 161 12.90 -4.26 2.62
CA LEU A 161 13.09 -2.91 3.15
C LEU A 161 12.07 -2.57 4.23
N TYR A 162 10.77 -2.77 3.95
CA TYR A 162 9.71 -2.46 4.92
C TYR A 162 9.78 -3.34 6.17
N ARG A 163 10.11 -4.63 5.99
CA ARG A 163 10.32 -5.53 7.12
C ARG A 163 11.51 -5.11 7.97
N ASN A 164 12.61 -4.70 7.33
CA ASN A 164 13.80 -4.25 8.02
C ASN A 164 13.55 -2.96 8.80
N ILE A 165 12.84 -1.98 8.22
CA ILE A 165 12.41 -0.79 8.97
C ILE A 165 11.57 -1.19 10.19
N LEU A 166 10.56 -2.05 9.99
CA LEU A 166 9.68 -2.49 11.06
C LEU A 166 10.44 -3.24 12.17
N TYR A 167 11.42 -4.08 11.84
CA TYR A 167 12.15 -4.92 12.81
C TYR A 167 13.48 -4.33 13.30
N THR A 168 13.81 -3.10 12.91
CA THR A 168 14.98 -2.38 13.44
C THR A 168 14.57 -1.66 14.73
N GLU A 169 15.28 -1.96 15.83
CA GLU A 169 15.10 -1.24 17.08
C GLU A 169 15.69 0.17 16.98
N MET A 170 14.93 1.15 17.45
CA MET A 170 15.32 2.56 17.53
C MET A 170 15.04 3.09 18.95
N ASP A 171 15.55 4.28 19.26
CA ASP A 171 15.35 4.94 20.56
C ASP A 171 13.86 5.11 20.91
N LEU A 172 13.02 5.32 19.90
CA LEU A 172 11.56 5.34 20.01
C LEU A 172 10.95 4.19 19.20
N PRO A 173 9.76 3.69 19.59
CA PRO A 173 8.95 2.83 18.74
C PRO A 173 8.77 3.43 17.34
N VAL A 174 8.90 2.62 16.31
CA VAL A 174 8.64 3.02 14.94
C VAL A 174 7.17 2.77 14.62
N VAL A 175 6.52 3.78 14.04
CA VAL A 175 5.25 3.62 13.35
C VAL A 175 5.52 3.82 11.88
N LEU A 176 5.38 2.76 11.08
CA LEU A 176 5.59 2.79 9.64
C LEU A 176 4.23 2.91 8.96
N TYR A 177 3.97 4.04 8.31
CA TYR A 177 2.75 4.29 7.55
C TYR A 177 3.08 4.30 6.06
N ILE A 178 2.46 3.39 5.30
CA ILE A 178 2.67 3.28 3.86
C ILE A 178 1.33 3.50 3.16
N HIS A 179 1.28 4.47 2.25
CA HIS A 179 0.03 4.86 1.60
C HIS A 179 0.24 5.28 0.15
N CYS A 180 -0.84 5.38 -0.59
CA CYS A 180 -0.92 6.14 -1.83
C CYS A 180 -2.09 7.12 -1.69
N GLU A 181 -2.30 7.98 -2.68
CA GLU A 181 -3.35 9.01 -2.65
C GLU A 181 -4.71 8.46 -2.17
N CYS A 182 -5.25 7.46 -2.88
CA CYS A 182 -6.54 6.87 -2.51
C CYS A 182 -6.45 5.73 -1.49
N GLY A 183 -5.25 5.25 -1.13
CA GLY A 183 -5.06 4.07 -0.28
C GLY A 183 -5.59 2.74 -0.84
N CYS A 184 -5.81 2.67 -2.15
CA CYS A 184 -6.39 1.50 -2.82
C CYS A 184 -5.36 0.76 -3.66
N ASP A 185 -4.90 1.34 -4.76
CA ASP A 185 -4.26 0.57 -5.84
C ASP A 185 -2.82 0.18 -5.52
N ARG A 186 -1.92 1.16 -5.45
CA ARG A 186 -0.50 0.96 -5.12
C ARG A 186 -0.35 0.43 -3.69
N THR A 187 -1.13 0.97 -2.75
CA THR A 187 -1.20 0.46 -1.38
C THR A 187 -1.65 -1.01 -1.39
N GLY A 188 -2.62 -1.37 -2.20
CA GLY A 188 -3.09 -2.75 -2.33
C GLY A 188 -2.00 -3.68 -2.85
N GLU A 189 -1.30 -3.32 -3.93
CA GLU A 189 -0.17 -4.12 -4.43
C GLU A 189 0.88 -4.39 -3.34
N VAL A 190 1.33 -3.32 -2.66
CA VAL A 190 2.35 -3.40 -1.62
C VAL A 190 1.87 -4.26 -0.44
N PHE A 191 0.65 -4.03 0.03
CA PHE A 191 0.17 -4.74 1.21
C PHE A 191 -0.29 -6.16 0.92
N ALA A 192 -0.81 -6.46 -0.27
CA ALA A 192 -1.01 -7.83 -0.71
C ALA A 192 0.31 -8.59 -0.70
N SER A 193 1.36 -7.98 -1.25
CA SER A 193 2.71 -8.56 -1.28
C SER A 193 3.27 -8.79 0.12
N TYR A 194 3.11 -7.81 1.02
CA TYR A 194 3.59 -7.91 2.39
C TYR A 194 2.91 -9.04 3.17
N VAL A 195 1.58 -9.10 3.16
CA VAL A 195 0.84 -10.09 3.95
C VAL A 195 1.00 -11.50 3.40
N MET A 196 1.24 -11.65 2.10
CA MET A 196 1.66 -12.93 1.53
C MET A 196 3.03 -13.37 2.07
N LYS A 197 4.08 -12.53 1.95
CA LYS A 197 5.44 -12.90 2.37
C LYS A 197 5.57 -13.13 3.87
N TYR A 198 5.02 -12.24 4.70
CA TYR A 198 5.31 -12.24 6.15
C TYR A 198 4.19 -12.76 7.03
N LEU A 199 2.93 -12.72 6.56
CA LEU A 199 1.78 -13.18 7.35
C LEU A 199 1.19 -14.50 6.81
N GLY A 200 1.76 -15.07 5.74
CA GLY A 200 1.37 -16.37 5.19
C GLY A 200 -0.04 -16.38 4.58
N TRP A 201 -0.50 -15.24 4.08
CA TRP A 201 -1.80 -15.19 3.40
C TRP A 201 -1.68 -15.74 1.97
N SER A 202 -2.73 -16.41 1.48
CA SER A 202 -2.88 -16.72 0.05
C SER A 202 -3.10 -15.43 -0.76
N PHE A 203 -2.79 -15.44 -2.06
CA PHE A 203 -3.07 -14.31 -2.96
C PHE A 203 -4.52 -13.86 -2.92
N LYS A 204 -5.47 -14.81 -3.03
CA LYS A 204 -6.92 -14.51 -2.95
C LYS A 204 -7.30 -13.72 -1.72
N LYS A 205 -6.92 -14.22 -0.53
CA LYS A 205 -7.20 -13.57 0.76
C LYS A 205 -6.63 -12.15 0.82
N ALA A 206 -5.41 -11.95 0.32
CA ALA A 206 -4.74 -10.66 0.30
C ALA A 206 -5.49 -9.63 -0.56
N ILE A 207 -5.87 -10.03 -1.78
CA ILE A 207 -6.61 -9.17 -2.72
C ILE A 207 -8.05 -8.91 -2.25
N GLU A 208 -8.74 -9.91 -1.70
CA GLU A 208 -10.10 -9.72 -1.14
C GLU A 208 -10.09 -8.73 0.03
N TRP A 209 -9.06 -8.76 0.87
CA TRP A 209 -8.87 -7.78 1.94
C TRP A 209 -8.60 -6.38 1.40
N ASP A 210 -7.78 -6.25 0.35
CA ASP A 210 -7.59 -4.96 -0.34
C ASP A 210 -8.90 -4.39 -0.86
N TYR A 211 -9.75 -5.22 -1.46
CA TYR A 211 -11.04 -4.77 -1.99
C TYR A 211 -11.96 -4.23 -0.90
N GLN A 212 -11.95 -4.87 0.26
CA GLN A 212 -12.74 -4.43 1.41
C GLN A 212 -12.27 -3.07 1.92
N ILE A 213 -10.95 -2.86 2.04
CA ILE A 213 -10.38 -1.58 2.48
C ILE A 213 -10.62 -0.49 1.45
N ALA A 214 -10.32 -0.76 0.18
CA ALA A 214 -10.53 0.17 -0.91
C ALA A 214 -12.02 0.54 -1.08
N GLY A 215 -12.92 -0.41 -0.80
CA GLY A 215 -14.35 -0.34 -1.12
C GLY A 215 -14.64 -0.57 -2.61
N ARG A 216 -13.66 -1.08 -3.36
CA ARG A 216 -13.73 -1.43 -4.78
C ARG A 216 -12.60 -2.38 -5.16
N ILE A 217 -12.70 -2.97 -6.34
CA ILE A 217 -11.58 -3.69 -6.96
C ILE A 217 -10.42 -2.72 -7.20
N ILE A 218 -9.20 -3.11 -6.84
CA ILE A 218 -7.98 -2.34 -7.15
C ILE A 218 -7.66 -2.47 -8.65
N LEU A 219 -6.94 -1.51 -9.24
CA LEU A 219 -6.67 -1.55 -10.68
C LEU A 219 -5.92 -2.84 -11.08
N PRO A 220 -6.23 -3.45 -12.23
CA PRO A 220 -5.70 -4.77 -12.61
C PRO A 220 -4.17 -4.86 -12.59
N GLN A 221 -3.46 -3.82 -13.02
CA GLN A 221 -1.98 -3.87 -13.07
C GLN A 221 -1.35 -4.08 -11.68
N HIS A 222 -1.98 -3.56 -10.62
CA HIS A 222 -1.52 -3.74 -9.25
C HIS A 222 -1.84 -5.15 -8.72
N GLN A 223 -2.95 -5.73 -9.17
CA GLN A 223 -3.24 -7.15 -8.88
C GLN A 223 -2.24 -8.06 -9.59
N PHE A 224 -1.90 -7.74 -10.85
CA PHE A 224 -0.95 -8.53 -11.64
C PHE A 224 0.45 -8.49 -11.03
N ALA A 225 0.91 -7.32 -10.57
CA ALA A 225 2.20 -7.20 -9.90
C ALA A 225 2.27 -8.03 -8.60
N ALA A 226 1.23 -7.93 -7.76
CA ALA A 226 1.13 -8.77 -6.57
C ALA A 226 1.05 -10.27 -6.92
N ASN A 227 0.37 -10.65 -8.02
CA ASN A 227 0.29 -12.05 -8.43
C ASN A 227 1.63 -12.58 -8.97
N TRP A 228 2.36 -11.79 -9.76
CA TRP A 228 3.73 -12.12 -10.16
C TRP A 228 4.64 -12.30 -8.95
N TYR A 229 4.48 -11.46 -7.94
CA TYR A 229 5.19 -11.62 -6.67
C TYR A 229 4.79 -12.90 -5.94
N CYS A 230 3.52 -13.29 -5.94
CA CYS A 230 3.09 -14.58 -5.40
C CYS A 230 3.83 -15.75 -6.06
N TYR A 231 3.92 -15.78 -7.40
CA TYR A 231 4.68 -16.82 -8.10
C TYR A 231 6.19 -16.77 -7.78
N TRP A 232 6.76 -15.58 -7.54
CA TRP A 232 8.15 -15.47 -7.07
C TRP A 232 8.31 -16.07 -5.67
N LEU A 233 7.37 -15.82 -4.74
CA LEU A 233 7.37 -16.46 -3.42
C LEU A 233 7.26 -17.99 -3.52
N GLU A 234 6.38 -18.50 -4.38
CA GLU A 234 6.21 -19.94 -4.62
C GLU A 234 7.50 -20.56 -5.20
N PHE A 235 8.05 -19.97 -6.26
CA PHE A 235 9.11 -20.61 -7.04
C PHE A 235 10.53 -20.29 -6.57
N VAL A 236 10.78 -19.12 -5.99
CA VAL A 236 12.11 -18.69 -5.53
C VAL A 236 12.25 -18.92 -4.02
N GLU A 237 11.33 -18.38 -3.23
CA GLU A 237 11.34 -18.51 -1.76
C GLU A 237 10.81 -19.86 -1.27
N LYS A 238 10.26 -20.69 -2.17
CA LYS A 238 9.71 -22.02 -1.87
C LYS A 238 8.60 -21.99 -0.80
N MET A 239 7.82 -20.91 -0.76
CA MET A 239 6.68 -20.80 0.14
C MET A 239 5.54 -21.70 -0.33
N ASP A 240 4.86 -22.34 0.61
CA ASP A 240 3.60 -23.05 0.37
C ASP A 240 2.46 -22.02 0.31
N ILE A 241 2.21 -21.49 -0.89
CA ILE A 241 1.25 -20.40 -1.12
C ILE A 241 0.42 -20.66 -2.39
N ASP A 242 -0.87 -20.33 -2.34
CA ASP A 242 -1.77 -20.41 -3.50
C ASP A 242 -1.80 -19.09 -4.29
N CYS A 243 -1.32 -19.16 -5.53
CA CYS A 243 -1.28 -18.06 -6.51
C CYS A 243 -2.27 -18.25 -7.69
N SER A 244 -3.17 -19.23 -7.62
CA SER A 244 -3.98 -19.69 -8.77
C SER A 244 -5.35 -19.03 -8.92
N SER A 245 -5.68 -18.06 -8.06
CA SER A 245 -7.00 -17.45 -7.90
C SER A 245 -7.26 -16.23 -8.76
#